data_AF-A0A084T2E1-F1
#
_entry.id   AF-A0A084T2E1-F1
#
_cell.length_a   1.000
_cell.length_b   1.000
_cell.length_c   1.000
_cell.angle_alpha   90.00
_cell.angle_beta   90.00
_cell.angle_gamma   90.00
#
_symmetry.space_group_name_H-M   'P 1'
#
loop_
_entity.id
_entity.type
_entity.pdbx_description
1 polymer ?
#
loop_
_entity_poly.entity_id
_entity_poly.type
_entity_poly.pdbx_seq_one_letter_code
_entity_poly.pdbx_strand_id
1 'polypeptide(L)'
;MQPETLELLADTAQYAAVAFIGGFIGVGELVSRYKDDPYEAITNRHAITYTLLNVLASVMALLALKTMNPADAHGALLGEGPASSRVGYTLLAGFGAMGLLRSSAFNMRVGNDDIAIGPSALLQVMLSAMDRAVDRARARVRAEMMARTMHLIPFEQLDGSLPQLAFAMMQNVTDQEKQDFDKVLSALRDNDKMDTVAKSISLGLSLSNIVGQGVVDDAVTALRKTLAAAGDPSFSATLARPLPPPVETQEAARPPTADK
;
A
#
# COMPACT_ATOMS: atom_id res chain seq x y z
N MET A 1 10.78 -47.43 -6.94
CA MET A 1 10.89 -46.51 -5.79
C MET A 1 10.38 -47.25 -4.56
N GLN A 2 11.08 -47.17 -3.43
CA GLN A 2 10.63 -47.77 -2.17
C GLN A 2 9.40 -47.01 -1.64
N PRO A 3 8.44 -47.67 -0.97
CA PRO A 3 7.20 -47.03 -0.49
C PRO A 3 7.47 -45.78 0.38
N GLU A 4 8.49 -45.83 1.24
CA GLU A 4 8.91 -44.70 2.07
C GLU A 4 9.30 -43.44 1.27
N THR A 5 9.89 -43.61 0.08
CA THR A 5 10.27 -42.47 -0.77
C THR A 5 9.05 -41.78 -1.39
N LEU A 6 7.98 -42.53 -1.67
CA LEU A 6 6.74 -41.97 -2.23
C LEU A 6 5.93 -41.24 -1.17
N GLU A 7 5.95 -41.74 0.07
CA GLU A 7 5.31 -41.09 1.22
C GLU A 7 5.98 -39.76 1.55
N LEU A 8 7.31 -39.75 1.68
CA LEU A 8 8.06 -38.52 1.94
C LEU A 8 7.81 -37.46 0.86
N LEU A 9 7.76 -37.86 -0.42
CA LEU A 9 7.46 -36.98 -1.54
C LEU A 9 6.04 -36.41 -1.48
N ALA A 10 5.06 -37.22 -1.12
CA ALA A 10 3.68 -36.77 -1.05
C ALA A 10 3.44 -35.82 0.13
N ASP A 11 4.09 -36.08 1.27
CA ASP A 11 4.03 -35.21 2.44
C ASP A 11 4.72 -33.88 2.19
N THR A 12 5.93 -33.89 1.60
CA THR A 12 6.61 -32.65 1.19
C THR A 12 5.81 -31.88 0.15
N ALA A 13 5.18 -32.54 -0.82
CA ALA A 13 4.29 -31.89 -1.78
C ALA A 13 3.08 -31.23 -1.10
N GLN A 14 2.52 -31.85 -0.05
CA GLN A 14 1.41 -31.28 0.69
C GLN A 14 1.83 -30.00 1.45
N TYR A 15 2.97 -30.04 2.15
CA TYR A 15 3.51 -28.84 2.81
C TYR A 15 3.81 -27.73 1.82
N ALA A 16 4.40 -28.07 0.66
CA ALA A 16 4.66 -27.11 -0.41
C ALA A 16 3.37 -26.49 -0.95
N ALA A 17 2.32 -27.29 -1.15
CA ALA A 17 1.01 -26.79 -1.60
C ALA A 17 0.37 -25.84 -0.58
N VAL A 18 0.40 -26.19 0.71
CA VAL A 18 -0.13 -25.33 1.78
C VAL A 18 0.67 -24.03 1.91
N ALA A 19 2.00 -24.11 1.84
CA ALA A 19 2.87 -22.94 1.80
C ALA A 19 2.57 -22.04 0.59
N PHE A 20 2.36 -22.64 -0.59
CA PHE A 20 1.99 -21.91 -1.79
C PHE A 20 0.66 -21.19 -1.64
N ILE A 21 -0.37 -21.84 -1.09
CA ILE A 21 -1.67 -21.20 -0.84
C ILE A 21 -1.52 -20.00 0.11
N GLY A 22 -0.81 -20.17 1.23
CA GLY A 22 -0.58 -19.09 2.19
C GLY A 22 0.20 -17.92 1.57
N GLY A 23 1.26 -18.22 0.81
CA GLY A 23 2.03 -17.21 0.09
C GLY A 23 1.21 -16.48 -0.97
N PHE A 24 0.43 -17.20 -1.77
CA PHE A 24 -0.42 -16.64 -2.82
C PHE A 24 -1.50 -15.72 -2.25
N ILE A 25 -2.15 -16.11 -1.15
CA ILE A 25 -3.15 -15.28 -0.48
C ILE A 25 -2.49 -14.03 0.12
N GLY A 26 -1.33 -14.17 0.76
CA GLY A 26 -0.58 -13.04 1.31
C GLY A 26 -0.16 -12.03 0.23
N VAL A 27 0.41 -12.49 -0.88
CA VAL A 27 0.76 -11.63 -2.02
C VAL A 27 -0.49 -11.00 -2.65
N GLY A 28 -1.57 -11.77 -2.83
CA GLY A 28 -2.82 -11.27 -3.38
C GLY A 28 -3.41 -10.13 -2.55
N GLU A 29 -3.35 -10.24 -1.22
CA GLU A 29 -3.78 -9.16 -0.31
C GLU A 29 -2.93 -7.90 -0.49
N LEU A 30 -1.60 -8.03 -0.58
CA LEU A 30 -0.71 -6.90 -0.82
C LEU A 30 -0.96 -6.22 -2.17
N VAL A 31 -1.07 -6.98 -3.24
CA VAL A 31 -1.35 -6.45 -4.59
C VAL A 31 -2.69 -5.72 -4.62
N SER A 32 -3.71 -6.25 -3.92
CA SER A 32 -5.02 -5.61 -3.85
C SER A 32 -5.00 -4.27 -3.10
N ARG A 33 -4.09 -4.13 -2.12
CA ARG A 33 -3.92 -2.93 -1.28
C ARG A 33 -3.14 -1.83 -1.98
N TYR A 34 -2.12 -2.16 -2.76
CA TYR A 34 -1.24 -1.17 -3.40
C TYR A 34 -1.38 -1.18 -4.93
N LYS A 35 -2.57 -0.81 -5.43
CA LYS A 35 -2.92 -0.87 -6.86
C LYS A 35 -2.01 -0.03 -7.76
N ASP A 36 -1.52 1.10 -7.25
CA ASP A 36 -0.79 2.09 -8.05
C ASP A 36 0.70 1.75 -8.27
N ASP A 37 1.27 0.84 -7.47
CA ASP A 37 2.58 0.22 -7.74
C ASP A 37 2.68 -1.11 -6.99
N PRO A 38 2.20 -2.22 -7.60
CA PRO A 38 2.19 -3.52 -6.95
C PRO A 38 3.58 -4.14 -6.83
N TYR A 39 4.56 -3.71 -7.65
CA TYR A 39 5.89 -4.32 -7.68
C TYR A 39 6.74 -3.88 -6.49
N GLU A 40 6.78 -2.57 -6.21
CA GLU A 40 7.49 -2.03 -5.05
C GLU A 40 6.82 -2.46 -3.73
N ALA A 41 5.50 -2.70 -3.79
CA ALA A 41 4.72 -3.18 -2.66
C ALA A 41 5.02 -4.63 -2.24
N ILE A 42 5.42 -5.51 -3.16
CA ILE A 42 5.70 -6.92 -2.84
C ILE A 42 7.18 -7.20 -2.54
N THR A 43 8.09 -6.29 -2.86
CA THR A 43 9.55 -6.47 -2.67
C THR A 43 10.09 -5.85 -1.38
N ASN A 44 9.31 -5.05 -0.67
CA ASN A 44 9.70 -4.45 0.62
C ASN A 44 9.95 -5.55 1.69
N ARG A 45 10.94 -5.35 2.58
CA ARG A 45 11.22 -6.25 3.71
C ARG A 45 9.97 -6.57 4.55
N HIS A 46 9.10 -5.59 4.74
CA HIS A 46 7.85 -5.77 5.48
C HIS A 46 6.83 -6.62 4.70
N ALA A 47 6.78 -6.48 3.37
CA ALA A 47 5.97 -7.33 2.49
C ALA A 47 6.40 -8.79 2.55
N ILE A 48 7.71 -9.03 2.48
CA ILE A 48 8.29 -10.36 2.63
C ILE A 48 7.92 -10.96 3.99
N THR A 49 8.06 -10.18 5.07
CA THR A 49 7.72 -10.63 6.42
C THR A 49 6.24 -10.97 6.54
N TYR A 50 5.36 -10.15 5.95
CA TYR A 50 3.92 -10.38 5.92
C TYR A 50 3.58 -11.68 5.15
N THR A 51 4.14 -11.87 3.96
CA THR A 51 3.95 -13.11 3.17
C THR A 51 4.49 -14.33 3.90
N LEU A 52 5.66 -14.24 4.56
CA LEU A 52 6.22 -15.33 5.35
C LEU A 52 5.33 -15.72 6.53
N LEU A 53 4.71 -14.74 7.20
CA LEU A 53 3.79 -15.00 8.30
C LEU A 53 2.55 -15.76 7.83
N ASN A 54 2.04 -15.43 6.63
CA ASN A 54 0.94 -16.17 6.00
C ASN A 54 1.34 -17.62 5.66
N VAL A 55 2.51 -17.81 5.04
CA VAL A 55 3.06 -19.14 4.76
C VAL A 55 3.21 -19.97 6.05
N LEU A 56 3.82 -19.38 7.08
CA LEU A 56 4.04 -20.05 8.36
C LEU A 56 2.73 -20.44 9.02
N ALA A 57 1.73 -19.56 9.03
CA ALA A 57 0.43 -19.86 9.62
C ALA A 57 -0.29 -21.01 8.91
N SER A 58 -0.26 -21.04 7.56
CA SER A 58 -0.82 -22.15 6.79
C SER A 58 -0.10 -23.48 7.09
N VAL A 59 1.23 -23.48 7.15
CA VAL A 59 2.02 -24.67 7.50
C VAL A 59 1.74 -25.15 8.94
N MET A 60 1.67 -24.21 9.89
CA MET A 60 1.33 -24.51 11.29
C MET A 60 -0.09 -25.06 11.44
N ALA A 61 -1.04 -24.58 10.63
CA ALA A 61 -2.40 -25.14 10.61
C ALA A 61 -2.42 -26.58 10.09
N LEU A 62 -1.62 -26.90 9.05
CA LEU A 62 -1.48 -28.29 8.59
C LEU A 62 -0.85 -29.17 9.66
N LEU A 63 0.18 -28.69 10.36
CA LEU A 63 0.79 -29.40 11.48
C LEU A 63 -0.23 -29.65 12.61
N ALA A 64 -1.00 -28.63 13.00
CA ALA A 64 -2.03 -28.75 14.02
C ALA A 64 -3.10 -29.79 13.64
N LEU A 65 -3.63 -29.73 12.40
CA LEU A 65 -4.61 -30.70 11.89
C LEU A 65 -4.06 -32.14 11.90
N LYS A 66 -2.78 -32.32 11.52
CA LYS A 66 -2.10 -33.62 11.59
C LYS A 66 -1.96 -34.13 13.04
N THR A 67 -1.74 -33.25 14.02
CA THR A 67 -1.59 -33.64 15.44
C THR A 67 -2.91 -33.88 16.16
N MET A 68 -3.98 -33.14 15.83
CA MET A 68 -5.26 -33.18 16.57
C MET A 68 -6.16 -34.35 16.17
N ASN A 69 -5.97 -34.89 14.97
CA ASN A 69 -6.81 -35.96 14.45
C ASN A 69 -5.99 -37.23 14.15
N PRO A 70 -5.27 -37.83 15.10
CA PRO A 70 -4.29 -38.89 14.84
C PRO A 70 -4.88 -40.15 14.19
N ALA A 71 -6.19 -40.41 14.34
CA ALA A 71 -6.89 -41.55 13.74
C ALA A 71 -7.19 -41.35 12.24
N ASP A 72 -7.61 -40.15 11.82
CA ASP A 72 -7.77 -39.78 10.40
C ASP A 72 -6.46 -39.32 9.76
N ALA A 73 -5.56 -38.78 10.59
CA ALA A 73 -4.22 -38.39 10.21
C ALA A 73 -3.35 -39.62 9.98
N HIS A 74 -3.48 -40.75 10.69
CA HIS A 74 -2.73 -41.97 10.32
C HIS A 74 -3.00 -42.38 8.86
N GLY A 75 -4.24 -42.27 8.36
CA GLY A 75 -4.55 -42.49 6.94
C GLY A 75 -4.06 -41.37 6.00
N ALA A 76 -4.09 -40.11 6.44
CA ALA A 76 -3.59 -38.99 5.62
C ALA A 76 -2.06 -38.83 5.64
N LEU A 77 -1.38 -39.34 6.67
CA LEU A 77 0.04 -39.16 7.04
C LEU A 77 0.89 -40.39 6.67
N LEU A 78 0.27 -41.58 6.57
CA LEU A 78 0.83 -42.77 5.90
C LEU A 78 0.42 -42.86 4.43
N GLY A 79 -0.38 -41.90 3.97
CA GLY A 79 -0.90 -41.90 2.62
C GLY A 79 -1.97 -42.94 2.30
N GLU A 80 -2.41 -43.71 3.29
CA GLU A 80 -3.53 -44.63 3.23
C GLU A 80 -4.87 -43.90 3.46
N GLY A 81 -5.34 -43.22 2.41
CA GLY A 81 -6.64 -42.58 2.39
C GLY A 81 -6.92 -42.03 0.99
N PRO A 82 -8.19 -41.90 0.56
CA PRO A 82 -8.50 -41.40 -0.77
C PRO A 82 -7.85 -40.03 -0.97
N ALA A 83 -7.26 -39.77 -2.15
CA ALA A 83 -6.57 -38.51 -2.46
C ALA A 83 -7.41 -37.25 -2.14
N SER A 84 -8.75 -37.39 -2.11
CA SER A 84 -9.71 -36.38 -1.67
C SER A 84 -9.47 -35.88 -0.23
N SER A 85 -9.04 -36.73 0.71
CA SER A 85 -8.79 -36.33 2.10
C SER A 85 -7.57 -35.39 2.20
N ARG A 86 -6.50 -35.69 1.44
CA ARG A 86 -5.28 -34.86 1.44
C ARG A 86 -5.53 -33.48 0.85
N VAL A 87 -6.27 -33.41 -0.26
CA VAL A 87 -6.69 -32.14 -0.86
C VAL A 87 -7.57 -31.36 0.12
N GLY A 88 -8.51 -32.02 0.79
CA GLY A 88 -9.34 -31.40 1.83
C GLY A 88 -8.52 -30.77 2.96
N TYR A 89 -7.56 -31.50 3.53
CA TYR A 89 -6.67 -30.96 4.57
C TYR A 89 -5.79 -29.81 4.07
N THR A 90 -5.28 -29.89 2.84
CA THR A 90 -4.50 -28.79 2.22
C THR A 90 -5.32 -27.52 2.10
N LEU A 91 -6.55 -27.62 1.59
CA LEU A 91 -7.46 -26.49 1.44
C LEU A 91 -7.88 -25.94 2.81
N LEU A 92 -8.23 -26.81 3.75
CA LEU A 92 -8.62 -26.42 5.11
C LEU A 92 -7.48 -25.74 5.85
N ALA A 93 -6.25 -26.25 5.77
CA ALA A 93 -5.08 -25.63 6.39
C ALA A 93 -4.75 -24.27 5.73
N GLY A 94 -4.69 -24.23 4.40
CA GLY A 94 -4.36 -23.03 3.64
C GLY A 94 -5.37 -21.90 3.88
N PHE A 95 -6.65 -22.14 3.57
CA PHE A 95 -7.70 -21.13 3.70
C PHE A 95 -8.16 -20.92 5.14
N GLY A 96 -8.21 -21.98 5.96
CA GLY A 96 -8.62 -21.90 7.36
C GLY A 96 -7.65 -21.08 8.21
N ALA A 97 -6.33 -21.20 7.96
CA ALA A 97 -5.34 -20.33 8.59
C ALA A 97 -5.60 -18.84 8.28
N MET A 98 -5.95 -18.52 7.04
CA MET A 98 -6.29 -17.15 6.64
C MET A 98 -7.56 -16.64 7.31
N GLY A 99 -8.59 -17.50 7.41
CA GLY A 99 -9.81 -17.19 8.14
C GLY A 99 -9.54 -16.89 9.61
N LEU A 100 -8.70 -17.70 10.26
CA LEU A 100 -8.31 -17.50 11.66
C LEU A 100 -7.45 -16.25 11.87
N LEU A 101 -6.42 -16.04 11.05
CA LEU A 101 -5.56 -14.86 11.15
C LEU A 101 -6.33 -13.56 10.91
N ARG A 102 -7.32 -13.57 10.03
CA ARG A 102 -8.17 -12.40 9.75
C ARG A 102 -9.33 -12.25 10.74
N SER A 103 -9.58 -13.26 11.58
CA SER A 103 -10.62 -13.17 12.59
C SER A 103 -10.24 -12.16 13.67
N SER A 104 -11.21 -11.32 14.05
CA SER A 104 -11.13 -10.48 15.24
C SER A 104 -11.97 -11.15 16.32
N ALA A 105 -11.39 -11.37 17.50
CA ALA A 105 -12.15 -11.93 18.63
C ALA A 105 -13.04 -10.84 19.24
N PHE A 106 -12.54 -9.60 19.31
CA PHE A 106 -13.26 -8.43 19.81
C PHE A 106 -12.77 -7.17 19.11
N ASN A 107 -13.65 -6.21 18.81
CA ASN A 107 -13.25 -4.88 18.37
C ASN A 107 -13.51 -3.88 19.51
N MET A 108 -12.50 -3.08 19.86
CA MET A 108 -12.62 -2.01 20.84
C MET A 108 -12.53 -0.66 20.13
N ARG A 109 -13.56 0.16 20.28
CA ARG A 109 -13.57 1.54 19.82
C ARG A 109 -12.81 2.42 20.81
N VAL A 110 -11.70 3.02 20.40
CA VAL A 110 -10.94 4.00 21.20
C VAL A 110 -10.98 5.33 20.46
N GLY A 111 -11.78 6.27 20.97
CA GLY A 111 -12.04 7.53 20.25
C GLY A 111 -12.82 7.28 18.96
N ASN A 112 -12.21 7.58 17.82
CA ASN A 112 -12.80 7.36 16.50
C ASN A 112 -12.26 6.13 15.76
N ASP A 113 -11.30 5.42 16.35
CA ASP A 113 -10.63 4.28 15.74
C ASP A 113 -11.14 2.96 16.34
N ASP A 114 -11.37 1.98 15.47
CA ASP A 114 -11.69 0.60 15.86
C ASP A 114 -10.42 -0.24 15.90
N ILE A 115 -10.05 -0.70 17.09
CA ILE A 115 -8.88 -1.55 17.32
C ILE A 115 -9.35 -2.99 17.42
N ALA A 116 -8.89 -3.83 16.49
CA ALA A 116 -9.14 -5.27 16.57
C ALA A 116 -8.27 -5.90 17.68
N ILE A 117 -8.89 -6.71 18.51
CA ILE A 117 -8.27 -7.52 19.56
C ILE A 117 -8.40 -8.98 19.12
N GLY A 118 -7.27 -9.58 18.75
CA GLY A 118 -7.23 -10.96 18.25
C GLY A 118 -6.06 -11.20 17.30
N PRO A 119 -6.06 -12.35 16.59
CA PRO A 119 -5.01 -12.69 15.62
C PRO A 119 -4.82 -11.62 14.53
N SER A 120 -5.88 -10.93 14.13
CA SER A 120 -5.85 -9.87 13.13
C SER A 120 -5.05 -8.64 13.54
N ALA A 121 -4.88 -8.38 14.85
CA ALA A 121 -4.08 -7.27 15.35
C ALA A 121 -2.61 -7.37 14.90
N LEU A 122 -2.07 -8.59 14.86
CA LEU A 122 -0.70 -8.83 14.40
C LEU A 122 -0.54 -8.45 12.91
N LEU A 123 -1.52 -8.83 12.08
CA LEU A 123 -1.52 -8.46 10.67
C LEU A 123 -1.66 -6.94 10.48
N GLN A 124 -2.51 -6.29 11.27
CA GLN A 124 -2.70 -4.83 11.23
C GLN A 124 -1.39 -4.08 11.53
N VAL A 125 -0.65 -4.49 12.57
CA VAL A 125 0.65 -3.87 12.89
C VAL A 125 1.64 -3.99 11.73
N MET A 126 1.71 -5.17 11.10
CA MET A 126 2.59 -5.40 9.96
C MET A 126 2.16 -4.57 8.75
N LEU A 127 0.87 -4.54 8.43
CA LEU A 127 0.31 -3.75 7.34
C LEU A 127 0.54 -2.25 7.56
N SER A 128 0.34 -1.73 8.77
CA SER A 128 0.65 -0.32 9.07
C SER A 128 2.14 0.00 8.94
N ALA A 129 3.03 -0.93 9.33
CA ALA A 129 4.46 -0.76 9.12
C ALA A 129 4.82 -0.75 7.62
N MET A 130 4.17 -1.61 6.82
CA MET A 130 4.29 -1.64 5.37
C MET A 130 3.82 -0.34 4.74
N ASP A 131 2.61 0.13 5.07
CA ASP A 131 2.05 1.38 4.57
C ASP A 131 3.05 2.52 4.76
N ARG A 132 3.58 2.69 5.98
CA ARG A 132 4.57 3.72 6.29
C ARG A 132 5.89 3.56 5.53
N ALA A 133 6.33 2.31 5.29
CA ALA A 133 7.57 2.07 4.56
C ALA A 133 7.43 2.35 3.06
N VAL A 134 6.28 1.98 2.49
CA VAL A 134 5.89 2.27 1.11
C VAL A 134 5.72 3.78 0.93
N ASP A 135 5.05 4.46 1.86
CA ASP A 135 4.90 5.92 1.84
C ASP A 135 6.25 6.62 1.86
N ARG A 136 7.19 6.17 2.70
CA ARG A 136 8.56 6.74 2.74
C ARG A 136 9.31 6.55 1.43
N ALA A 137 9.22 5.36 0.82
CA ALA A 137 9.88 5.09 -0.46
C ALA A 137 9.33 6.00 -1.57
N ARG A 138 8.00 6.19 -1.58
CA ARG A 138 7.32 7.00 -2.61
C ARG A 138 7.35 8.50 -2.36
N ALA A 139 7.55 8.94 -1.12
CA ALA A 139 7.47 10.35 -0.74
C ALA A 139 8.37 11.23 -1.61
N ARG A 140 9.58 10.76 -1.91
CA ARG A 140 10.53 11.49 -2.77
C ARG A 140 10.00 11.63 -4.20
N VAL A 141 9.62 10.52 -4.84
CA VAL A 141 9.14 10.53 -6.23
C VAL A 141 7.89 11.39 -6.36
N ARG A 142 6.95 11.26 -5.42
CA ARG A 142 5.72 12.08 -5.37
C ARG A 142 6.05 13.56 -5.21
N ALA A 143 6.95 13.92 -4.30
CA ALA A 143 7.35 15.31 -4.09
C ALA A 143 8.03 15.91 -5.33
N GLU A 144 8.93 15.17 -5.98
CA GLU A 144 9.62 15.64 -7.18
C GLU A 144 8.67 15.79 -8.38
N MET A 145 7.74 14.84 -8.59
CA MET A 145 6.73 14.96 -9.64
C MET A 145 5.81 16.14 -9.38
N MET A 146 5.30 16.28 -8.15
CA MET A 146 4.41 17.39 -7.82
C MET A 146 5.11 18.74 -7.90
N ALA A 147 6.38 18.84 -7.50
CA ALA A 147 7.17 20.05 -7.68
C ALA A 147 7.25 20.45 -9.16
N ARG A 148 7.51 19.50 -10.06
CA ARG A 148 7.56 19.74 -11.50
C ARG A 148 6.20 20.19 -12.07
N THR A 149 5.09 19.64 -11.60
CA THR A 149 3.77 20.05 -12.07
C THR A 149 3.34 21.41 -11.52
N MET A 150 3.49 21.62 -10.20
CA MET A 150 2.85 22.73 -9.48
C MET A 150 3.68 24.02 -9.44
N HIS A 151 5.00 23.98 -9.67
CA HIS A 151 5.85 25.20 -9.61
C HIS A 151 5.52 26.24 -10.70
N LEU A 152 4.73 25.85 -11.70
CA LEU A 152 4.46 26.67 -12.89
C LEU A 152 3.32 27.67 -12.71
N ILE A 153 2.48 27.51 -11.69
CA ILE A 153 1.36 28.42 -11.40
C ILE A 153 1.40 28.77 -9.90
N PRO A 154 1.34 30.07 -9.54
CA PRO A 154 1.29 30.47 -8.13
C PRO A 154 0.00 30.00 -7.46
N PHE A 155 0.07 29.79 -6.14
CA PHE A 155 -1.01 29.20 -5.35
C PHE A 155 -2.33 29.97 -5.49
N GLU A 156 -2.27 31.30 -5.53
CA GLU A 156 -3.42 32.21 -5.59
C GLU A 156 -4.23 32.08 -6.90
N GLN A 157 -3.65 31.48 -7.94
CA GLN A 157 -4.35 31.19 -9.20
C GLN A 157 -4.91 29.76 -9.24
N LEU A 158 -4.37 28.87 -8.41
CA LEU A 158 -4.73 27.45 -8.37
C LEU A 158 -5.78 27.14 -7.31
N ASP A 159 -5.73 27.83 -6.18
CA ASP A 159 -6.44 27.47 -4.96
C ASP A 159 -7.96 27.31 -5.13
N GLY A 160 -8.60 28.11 -5.99
CA GLY A 160 -10.00 27.96 -6.37
C GLY A 160 -10.22 27.10 -7.63
N SER A 161 -9.40 27.31 -8.66
CA SER A 161 -9.67 26.78 -10.01
C SER A 161 -9.26 25.32 -10.19
N LEU A 162 -8.14 24.91 -9.58
CA LEU A 162 -7.59 23.57 -9.74
C LEU A 162 -8.45 22.49 -9.08
N PRO A 163 -8.86 22.60 -7.80
CA PRO A 163 -9.72 21.60 -7.18
C PRO A 163 -11.05 21.45 -7.92
N GLN A 164 -11.64 22.57 -8.34
CA GLN A 164 -12.91 22.56 -9.07
C GLN A 164 -12.79 21.83 -10.41
N LEU A 165 -11.75 22.13 -11.20
CA LEU A 165 -11.51 21.45 -12.47
C LEU A 165 -11.21 19.97 -12.27
N ALA A 166 -10.33 19.63 -11.32
CA ALA A 166 -9.95 18.26 -11.03
C ALA A 166 -11.15 17.41 -10.59
N PHE A 167 -12.01 17.92 -9.70
CA PHE A 167 -13.22 17.22 -9.29
C PHE A 167 -14.24 17.08 -10.42
N ALA A 168 -14.33 18.06 -11.32
CA ALA A 168 -15.20 17.96 -12.50
C ALA A 168 -14.73 16.91 -13.52
N MET A 169 -13.43 16.60 -13.54
CA MET A 169 -12.87 15.51 -14.35
C MET A 169 -13.17 14.12 -13.77
N MET A 170 -13.61 14.05 -12.51
CA MET A 170 -13.88 12.78 -11.81
C MET A 170 -15.37 12.46 -11.77
N GLN A 171 -15.70 11.16 -11.86
CA GLN A 171 -17.10 10.70 -11.84
C GLN A 171 -17.60 10.31 -10.43
N ASN A 172 -16.69 9.97 -9.51
CA ASN A 172 -17.04 9.31 -8.24
C ASN A 172 -16.46 10.01 -6.99
N VAL A 173 -16.19 11.32 -7.04
CA VAL A 173 -15.73 12.05 -5.85
C VAL A 173 -16.91 12.41 -4.96
N THR A 174 -16.87 11.93 -3.72
CA THR A 174 -17.91 12.14 -2.72
C THR A 174 -17.87 13.55 -2.14
N ASP A 175 -19.00 14.01 -1.59
CA ASP A 175 -19.04 15.32 -0.94
C ASP A 175 -18.23 15.36 0.36
N GLN A 176 -18.05 14.22 1.02
CA GLN A 176 -17.18 14.11 2.19
C GLN A 176 -15.71 14.36 1.81
N GLU A 177 -15.22 13.77 0.72
CA GLU A 177 -13.86 13.99 0.23
C GLU A 177 -13.62 15.47 -0.14
N LYS A 178 -14.61 16.12 -0.76
CA LYS A 178 -14.54 17.57 -1.06
C LYS A 178 -14.46 18.40 0.23
N GLN A 179 -15.31 18.12 1.22
CA GLN A 179 -15.32 18.85 2.49
C GLN A 179 -14.03 18.67 3.28
N ASP A 180 -13.47 17.45 3.28
CA ASP A 180 -12.20 17.19 3.95
C ASP A 180 -11.03 17.86 3.23
N PHE A 181 -11.08 17.94 1.89
CA PHE A 181 -10.13 18.71 1.11
C PHE A 181 -10.24 20.22 1.36
N ASP A 182 -11.45 20.77 1.48
CA ASP A 182 -11.66 22.20 1.74
C ASP A 182 -11.04 22.67 3.07
N LYS A 183 -11.01 21.78 4.08
CA LYS A 183 -10.30 22.04 5.34
C LYS A 183 -8.79 22.16 5.12
N VAL A 184 -8.21 21.27 4.31
CA VAL A 184 -6.79 21.31 3.95
C VAL A 184 -6.47 22.58 3.16
N LEU A 185 -7.31 22.92 2.17
CA LEU A 185 -7.16 24.13 1.36
C LEU A 185 -7.20 25.40 2.22
N SER A 186 -8.14 25.48 3.16
CA SER A 186 -8.26 26.61 4.09
C SER A 186 -7.01 26.72 4.97
N ALA A 187 -6.53 25.60 5.51
CA ALA A 187 -5.30 25.58 6.29
C ALA A 187 -4.05 26.02 5.49
N LEU A 188 -3.99 25.74 4.19
CA LEU A 188 -2.91 26.22 3.31
C LEU A 188 -3.03 27.72 3.03
N ARG A 189 -4.25 28.23 2.80
CA ARG A 189 -4.52 29.66 2.63
C ARG A 189 -4.04 30.46 3.83
N ASP A 190 -4.47 30.05 5.02
CA ASP A 190 -4.22 30.75 6.29
C ASP A 190 -2.77 30.62 6.80
N ASN A 191 -1.93 29.80 6.15
CA ASN A 191 -0.55 29.61 6.56
C ASN A 191 0.40 30.64 5.94
N ASP A 192 0.51 31.82 6.55
CA ASP A 192 1.37 32.91 6.08
C ASP A 192 2.88 32.62 6.14
N LYS A 193 3.29 31.56 6.85
CA LYS A 193 4.70 31.18 6.99
C LYS A 193 5.20 30.32 5.82
N MET A 194 4.30 29.83 4.98
CA MET A 194 4.62 28.93 3.88
C MET A 194 4.77 29.73 2.58
N ASP A 195 5.87 29.52 1.87
CA ASP A 195 6.10 30.14 0.55
C ASP A 195 5.02 29.69 -0.46
N THR A 196 4.66 30.58 -1.39
CA THR A 196 3.65 30.35 -2.43
C THR A 196 3.91 29.08 -3.23
N VAL A 197 5.16 28.78 -3.60
CA VAL A 197 5.48 27.56 -4.37
C VAL A 197 5.25 26.32 -3.50
N ALA A 198 5.65 26.37 -2.24
CA ALA A 198 5.40 25.28 -1.30
C ALA A 198 3.90 25.05 -1.10
N LYS A 199 3.09 26.11 -0.99
CA LYS A 199 1.62 26.01 -0.94
C LYS A 199 1.05 25.33 -2.18
N SER A 200 1.50 25.71 -3.39
CA SER A 200 1.10 25.03 -4.64
C SER A 200 1.46 23.54 -4.61
N ILE A 201 2.68 23.18 -4.21
CA ILE A 201 3.10 21.77 -4.14
C ILE A 201 2.25 20.98 -3.14
N SER A 202 2.01 21.52 -1.95
CA SER A 202 1.17 20.89 -0.93
C SER A 202 -0.29 20.75 -1.36
N LEU A 203 -0.82 21.74 -2.07
CA LEU A 203 -2.15 21.69 -2.66
C LEU A 203 -2.26 20.51 -3.64
N GLY A 204 -1.30 20.42 -4.56
CA GLY A 204 -1.25 19.35 -5.55
C GLY A 204 -1.09 17.97 -4.92
N LEU A 205 -0.19 17.82 -3.94
CA LEU A 205 -0.01 16.57 -3.19
C LEU A 205 -1.31 16.14 -2.50
N SER A 206 -1.99 17.07 -1.84
CA SER A 206 -3.24 16.79 -1.14
C SER A 206 -4.35 16.41 -2.11
N LEU A 207 -4.46 17.11 -3.24
CA LEU A 207 -5.47 16.85 -4.27
C LEU A 207 -5.22 15.50 -4.96
N SER A 208 -3.95 15.17 -5.22
CA SER A 208 -3.54 13.90 -5.83
C SER A 208 -3.95 12.67 -5.01
N ASN A 209 -4.16 12.81 -3.69
CA ASN A 209 -4.66 11.71 -2.86
C ASN A 209 -6.12 11.35 -3.17
N ILE A 210 -6.89 12.26 -3.77
CA ILE A 210 -8.30 12.06 -4.10
C ILE A 210 -8.46 11.70 -5.57
N VAL A 211 -7.84 12.49 -6.46
CA VAL A 211 -8.05 12.38 -7.91
C VAL A 211 -6.93 11.64 -8.65
N GLY A 212 -5.82 11.35 -7.98
CA GLY A 212 -4.63 10.77 -8.59
C GLY A 212 -3.70 11.80 -9.25
N GLN A 213 -2.43 11.44 -9.44
CA GLN A 213 -1.40 12.32 -10.01
C GLN A 213 -1.75 12.78 -11.44
N GLY A 214 -2.16 11.85 -12.31
CA GLY A 214 -2.41 12.16 -13.73
C GLY A 214 -3.52 13.19 -13.92
N VAL A 215 -4.57 13.14 -13.09
CA VAL A 215 -5.66 14.12 -13.15
C VAL A 215 -5.19 15.51 -12.71
N VAL A 216 -4.32 15.59 -11.70
CA VAL A 216 -3.71 16.87 -11.31
C VAL A 216 -2.84 17.42 -12.44
N ASP A 217 -2.01 16.58 -13.07
CA ASP A 217 -1.14 16.98 -14.17
C ASP A 217 -1.95 17.51 -15.37
N ASP A 218 -3.03 16.82 -15.73
CA ASP A 218 -3.92 17.22 -16.83
C ASP A 218 -4.68 18.50 -16.50
N ALA A 219 -5.19 18.64 -15.27
CA ALA A 219 -5.91 19.84 -14.82
C ALA A 219 -4.99 21.07 -14.79
N VAL A 220 -3.76 20.94 -14.27
CA VAL A 220 -2.76 22.00 -14.30
C VAL A 220 -2.41 22.36 -15.74
N THR A 221 -2.23 21.37 -16.62
CA THR A 221 -1.96 21.61 -18.05
C THR A 221 -3.10 22.38 -18.74
N ALA A 222 -4.35 22.04 -18.44
CA ALA A 222 -5.52 22.75 -18.96
C ALA A 222 -5.57 24.19 -18.45
N LEU A 223 -5.36 24.42 -17.15
CA LEU A 223 -5.32 25.77 -16.57
C LEU A 223 -4.20 26.62 -17.17
N ARG A 224 -3.01 26.05 -17.37
CA ARG A 224 -1.90 26.74 -18.04
C ARG A 224 -2.28 27.25 -19.42
N LYS A 225 -2.96 26.44 -20.23
CA LYS A 225 -3.40 26.83 -21.57
C LYS A 225 -4.40 27.99 -21.51
N THR A 226 -5.33 27.95 -20.56
CA THR A 226 -6.33 29.01 -20.36
C THR A 226 -5.68 30.32 -19.91
N LEU A 227 -4.76 30.27 -18.94
CA LEU A 227 -4.04 31.45 -18.44
C LEU A 227 -3.12 32.06 -19.50
N ALA A 228 -2.44 31.22 -20.29
CA ALA A 228 -1.62 31.67 -21.41
C ALA A 228 -2.46 32.38 -22.49
N ALA A 229 -3.64 31.84 -22.81
CA ALA A 229 -4.57 32.45 -23.75
C ALA A 229 -5.15 33.78 -23.25
N ALA A 230 -5.29 33.94 -21.93
CA ALA A 230 -5.79 35.16 -21.30
C ALA A 230 -4.72 36.28 -21.20
N GLY A 231 -3.44 35.98 -21.47
CA GLY A 231 -2.35 36.98 -21.45
C GLY A 231 -1.98 37.47 -20.05
N ASP A 232 -2.16 36.65 -19.01
CA ASP A 232 -1.92 37.06 -17.62
C ASP A 232 -0.42 37.39 -17.37
N PRO A 233 -0.08 38.64 -16.96
CA PRO A 233 1.29 39.06 -16.68
C PRO A 233 1.97 38.26 -15.56
N SER A 234 1.19 37.81 -14.57
CA SER A 234 1.69 37.06 -13.40
C SER A 234 2.11 35.63 -13.76
N PHE A 235 1.43 35.02 -14.74
CA PHE A 235 1.79 33.73 -15.32
C PHE A 235 3.13 33.83 -16.09
N SER A 236 3.31 34.90 -16.85
CA SER A 236 4.54 35.14 -17.62
C SER A 236 5.78 35.32 -16.74
N ALA A 237 5.64 35.97 -15.58
CA ALA A 237 6.71 36.12 -14.60
C ALA A 237 7.09 34.80 -13.90
N THR A 238 6.12 33.90 -13.72
CA THR A 238 6.32 32.60 -13.04
C THR A 238 7.07 31.60 -13.93
N LEU A 239 6.80 31.59 -15.25
CA LEU A 239 7.52 30.75 -16.22
C LEU A 239 9.03 31.05 -16.31
N ALA A 240 9.47 32.22 -15.85
CA ALA A 240 10.88 32.60 -15.83
C ALA A 240 11.64 32.08 -14.59
N ARG A 241 10.96 31.47 -13.60
CA ARG A 241 11.63 30.89 -12.43
C ARG A 241 12.32 29.58 -12.82
N PRO A 242 13.60 29.40 -12.45
CA PRO A 242 14.29 28.12 -12.65
C PRO A 242 13.60 27.03 -11.84
N LEU A 243 13.60 25.81 -12.37
CA LEU A 243 13.14 24.63 -11.62
C LEU A 243 13.83 24.59 -10.25
N PRO A 244 13.12 24.23 -9.18
CA PRO A 244 13.78 23.88 -7.94
C PRO A 244 14.83 22.79 -8.24
N PRO A 245 16.06 22.92 -7.72
CA PRO A 245 17.09 21.92 -7.93
C PRO A 245 16.57 20.55 -7.48
N PRO A 246 16.98 19.45 -8.12
CA PRO A 246 16.70 18.11 -7.61
C PRO A 246 17.09 18.05 -6.14
N VAL A 247 16.25 17.44 -5.29
CA VAL A 247 16.61 17.25 -3.89
C VAL A 247 17.89 16.41 -3.88
N GLU A 248 19.01 17.03 -3.51
CA GLU A 248 20.29 16.34 -3.41
C GLU A 248 20.12 15.17 -2.46
N THR A 249 20.53 14.00 -2.93
CA THR A 249 20.50 12.80 -2.13
C THR A 249 21.53 13.02 -1.02
N GLN A 250 21.09 13.25 0.23
CA GLN A 250 21.92 12.85 1.35
C GLN A 250 22.01 11.33 1.24
N GLU A 251 23.05 10.85 0.53
CA GLU A 251 23.50 9.47 0.58
C GLU A 251 23.59 9.14 2.06
N ALA A 252 22.68 8.28 2.53
CA ALA A 252 22.61 7.86 3.91
C ALA A 252 24.03 7.51 4.34
N ALA A 253 24.55 8.25 5.32
CA ALA A 253 25.91 8.11 5.81
C ALA A 253 26.21 6.61 5.96
N ARG A 254 27.09 6.12 5.08
CA ARG A 254 27.55 4.74 5.09
C ARG A 254 28.08 4.50 6.52
N PRO A 255 27.56 3.53 7.28
CA PRO A 255 28.06 3.28 8.63
C PRO A 255 29.57 3.04 8.53
N PRO A 256 30.38 3.61 9.45
CA PRO A 256 31.82 3.48 9.38
C PRO A 256 32.15 1.99 9.29
N THR A 257 32.90 1.62 8.26
CA THR A 257 33.53 0.31 8.15
C THR A 257 34.34 0.11 9.41
N ALA A 258 33.91 -0.84 10.25
CA ALA A 258 34.71 -1.26 11.38
C ALA A 258 35.95 -1.95 10.82
N ASP A 259 37.07 -1.22 10.83
CA ASP A 259 38.39 -1.84 10.87
C ASP A 259 38.46 -2.66 12.15
N LYS A 260 38.50 -3.99 12.00
CA LYS A 260 39.27 -4.94 12.82
C LYS A 260 39.26 -6.32 12.16
#